data_AF-A0A644TSL9-F1
#
_entry.id   AF-A0A644TSL9-F1
#
_cell.length_a   1.000
_cell.length_b   1.000
_cell.length_c   1.000
_cell.angle_alpha   90.00
_cell.angle_beta   90.00
_cell.angle_gamma   90.00
#
_symmetry.space_group_name_H-M   'P 1'
#
loop_
_entity.id
_entity.type
_entity.pdbx_description
1 polymer ?
#
loop_
_entity_poly.entity_id
_entity_poly.type
_entity_poly.pdbx_seq_one_letter_code
_entity_poly.pdbx_strand_id
1 'polypeptide(L)' 'MKKDVTLKAKPKCPQCSIEGVEYISSIDSAEKSNSDEPWFNIAYCNQCGHIYGVFNKIQLQPIVQYHNLKEQ' A
#
# COMPACT_ATOMS: atom_id res chain seq x y z
N MET A 1 -14.17 2.41 -15.98
CA MET A 1 -15.29 2.59 -15.02
C MET A 1 -14.72 2.51 -13.61
N LYS A 2 -14.63 3.63 -12.89
CA LYS A 2 -14.25 3.63 -11.47
C LYS A 2 -15.47 3.12 -10.69
N LYS A 3 -15.34 2.00 -9.98
CA LYS A 3 -16.40 1.52 -9.09
C LYS A 3 -16.46 2.51 -7.93
N ASP A 4 -17.57 3.24 -7.79
CA ASP A 4 -17.86 4.02 -6.59
C ASP A 4 -17.92 3.05 -5.40
N VAL A 5 -16.84 3.01 -4.63
CA VAL A 5 -16.81 2.28 -3.36
C VAL A 5 -17.63 3.09 -2.38
N THR A 6 -18.89 2.72 -2.18
CA THR A 6 -19.74 3.32 -1.15
C THR A 6 -19.26 2.87 0.23
N LEU A 7 -18.31 3.62 0.80
CA LEU A 7 -17.88 3.43 2.18
C LEU A 7 -18.99 3.89 3.12
N LYS A 8 -19.41 3.01 4.05
CA LYS A 8 -20.44 3.33 5.07
C LYS A 8 -20.06 4.50 5.96
N ALA A 9 -18.76 4.76 6.13
CA ALA A 9 -18.21 5.92 6.81
C ALA A 9 -17.05 6.50 6.01
N LYS A 10 -16.95 7.82 5.95
CA LYS A 10 -15.81 8.49 5.32
C LYS A 10 -14.56 8.26 6.18
N PRO A 11 -13.41 7.93 5.59
CA PRO A 11 -12.19 7.78 6.36
C PRO A 11 -11.77 9.15 6.91
N LYS A 12 -11.31 9.15 8.17
CA LYS A 12 -10.88 10.35 8.88
C LYS A 12 -9.39 10.31 9.13
N CYS A 13 -8.70 11.40 8.80
CA CYS A 13 -7.29 11.54 9.12
C CYS A 13 -7.12 11.72 10.65
N PRO A 14 -6.30 10.90 11.34
CA PRO A 14 -6.11 11.03 12.78
C PRO A 14 -5.32 12.28 13.18
N GLN A 15 -4.57 12.88 12.25
CA GLN A 15 -3.73 14.05 12.52
C GLN A 15 -4.48 15.38 12.34
N CYS A 16 -5.18 15.56 11.22
CA CYS A 16 -5.87 16.82 10.91
C CYS A 16 -7.41 16.71 10.92
N SER A 17 -7.96 15.55 11.28
CA SER A 17 -9.40 15.30 11.37
C SER A 17 -10.21 15.48 10.08
N ILE A 18 -9.57 15.67 8.93
CA ILE A 18 -10.31 15.78 7.67
C ILE A 18 -10.96 14.44 7.28
N GLU A 19 -12.16 14.51 6.70
CA GLU A 19 -12.99 13.35 6.39
C GLU A 19 -13.25 13.25 4.89
N GLY A 20 -12.91 12.11 4.30
CA GLY A 20 -13.11 11.86 2.87
C GLY A 20 -12.01 11.01 2.25
N VAL A 21 -12.39 10.15 1.31
CA VAL A 21 -11.43 9.31 0.57
C VAL A 21 -10.60 10.14 -0.41
N GLU A 22 -11.15 11.26 -0.88
CA GLU A 22 -10.49 12.26 -1.73
C GLU A 22 -9.26 12.90 -1.07
N TYR A 23 -9.16 12.83 0.25
CA TYR A 23 -8.01 13.32 1.02
C TYR A 23 -6.95 12.25 1.27
N ILE A 24 -7.19 11.00 0.84
CA ILE A 24 -6.22 9.92 0.87
C ILE A 24 -5.63 9.80 -0.54
N SER A 25 -4.33 10.04 -0.64
CA SER A 25 -3.58 9.94 -1.89
C SER A 25 -2.47 8.92 -1.76
N SER A 26 -1.98 8.43 -2.88
CA SER A 26 -0.79 7.59 -2.94
C SER A 26 0.23 8.18 -3.89
N ILE A 27 1.51 8.06 -3.52
CA ILE A 27 2.65 8.40 -4.39
C ILE A 27 3.51 7.15 -4.59
N ASP A 28 3.97 6.95 -5.82
CA ASP A 28 4.88 5.87 -6.18
C ASP A 28 6.31 6.17 -5.74
N SER A 29 7.07 5.11 -5.42
CA SER A 29 8.50 5.22 -5.13
C SER A 29 9.27 5.75 -6.34
N ALA A 30 10.36 6.48 -6.08
CA ALA A 30 11.29 6.88 -7.14
C ALA A 30 12.06 5.67 -7.69
N GLU A 31 12.32 4.70 -6.82
CA GLU A 31 12.94 3.43 -7.12
C GLU A 31 12.01 2.54 -7.93
N LYS A 32 12.56 1.97 -9.00
CA LYS A 32 11.83 1.15 -9.97
C LYS A 32 12.55 -0.16 -10.23
N SER A 33 11.79 -1.17 -10.63
CA SER A 33 12.30 -2.45 -11.08
C SER A 33 12.97 -2.29 -12.45
N ASN A 34 13.64 -3.35 -12.90
CA ASN A 34 14.20 -3.41 -14.27
C ASN A 34 13.11 -3.27 -15.36
N SER A 35 11.84 -3.47 -15.01
CA SER A 35 10.68 -3.32 -15.89
C SER A 35 10.03 -1.92 -15.81
N ASP A 36 10.70 -0.94 -15.19
CA ASP A 36 10.22 0.43 -14.94
C ASP A 36 8.97 0.53 -14.03
N GLU A 37 8.67 -0.53 -13.27
CA GLU A 37 7.58 -0.51 -12.29
C GLU A 37 8.08 -0.03 -10.91
N PRO A 38 7.42 0.95 -10.26
CA PRO A 38 7.81 1.40 -8.93
C PRO A 38 7.71 0.26 -7.91
N TRP A 39 8.68 0.19 -7.00
CA TRP A 39 8.77 -0.88 -6.00
C TRP A 39 7.64 -0.86 -4.98
N PHE A 40 7.19 0.32 -4.58
CA PHE A 40 6.12 0.50 -3.60
C PHE A 40 5.36 1.80 -3.83
N ASN A 41 4.24 1.97 -3.13
CA ASN A 41 3.56 3.25 -3.00
C ASN A 41 3.35 3.63 -1.53
N ILE A 42 3.38 4.93 -1.24
CA ILE A 42 3.10 5.47 0.09
C ILE A 42 1.69 6.04 0.07
N ALA A 43 0.80 5.57 0.95
CA ALA A 43 -0.52 6.19 1.14
C ALA A 43 -0.45 7.24 2.25
N TYR A 44 -0.95 8.44 1.97
CA TYR A 44 -0.86 9.58 2.89
C TYR A 44 -2.07 10.51 2.78
N CYS A 45 -2.26 11.35 3.80
CA CYS A 45 -3.24 12.43 3.77
C CYS A 45 -2.69 13.61 2.96
N ASN A 46 -3.38 14.00 1.88
CA ASN A 46 -2.93 15.09 1.01
C ASN A 46 -3.08 16.50 1.62
N GLN A 47 -3.70 16.62 2.79
CA GLN A 47 -3.83 17.89 3.51
C GLN A 47 -2.72 18.13 4.51
N CYS A 48 -2.32 17.11 5.27
CA CYS A 48 -1.39 17.27 6.38
C CYS A 48 -0.15 16.36 6.32
N GLY A 49 -0.06 15.49 5.30
CA GLY A 49 1.08 14.60 5.10
C GLY A 49 1.13 13.36 6.00
N HIS A 50 0.11 13.12 6.84
CA HIS A 50 0.08 11.92 7.67
C HIS A 50 0.15 10.64 6.82
N ILE A 51 1.13 9.77 7.10
CA ILE A 51 1.37 8.53 6.35
C ILE A 51 0.53 7.40 6.96
N TYR A 52 -0.28 6.75 6.15
CA TYR A 52 -1.08 5.57 6.54
C TYR A 52 -0.30 4.26 6.35
N GLY A 53 0.65 4.22 5.41
CA GLY A 53 1.46 3.04 5.19
C GLY A 53 2.26 3.06 3.90
N VAL A 54 3.17 2.10 3.80
CA VAL A 54 3.97 1.80 2.61
C VAL A 54 3.52 0.44 2.10
N PHE A 55 3.15 0.38 0.82
CA PHE A 55 2.58 -0.80 0.19
C PHE A 55 3.50 -1.28 -0.93
N ASN A 56 4.10 -2.46 -0.73
CA ASN A 56 4.97 -3.06 -1.74
C ASN A 56 4.15 -3.47 -2.97
N LYS A 57 4.63 -3.10 -4.15
CA LYS A 57 4.11 -3.58 -5.43
C LYS A 57 4.77 -4.88 -5.85
N ILE A 58 5.98 -5.14 -5.34
CA ILE A 58 6.71 -6.39 -5.57
C ILE A 58 6.44 -7.34 -4.40
N GLN A 59 5.76 -8.46 -4.68
CA GLN A 59 5.65 -9.57 -3.75
C GLN A 59 6.83 -10.51 -3.97
N LEU A 60 7.71 -10.63 -2.98
CA LEU A 60 8.64 -11.75 -2.93
C LEU A 60 7.83 -13.01 -2.64
N GLN A 61 7.79 -13.94 -3.60
CA GLN A 61 7.26 -15.27 -3.34
C GLN A 61 8.33 -16.04 -2.55
N PRO A 62 8.09 -16.39 -1.28
CA PRO A 62 9.05 -17.18 -0.53
C PRO A 62 9.17 -18.55 -1.19
N ILE A 63 10.39 -18.91 -1.58
CA ILE A 63 10.71 -20.28 -2.01
C ILE A 63 10.73 -21.14 -0.76
N VAL A 64 9.64 -21.89 -0.52
CA VAL A 64 9.61 -22.91 0.53
C VAL A 64 10.49 -24.07 0.06
N GLN A 65 11.69 -24.17 0.62
CA GLN A 65 12.52 -25.36 0.45
C GLN A 65 12.06 -26.43 1.43
N TYR A 66 11.33 -27.44 0.95
CA TYR A 66 11.09 -28.65 1.74
C TYR A 66 12.40 -29.42 1.88
N HIS A 67 13.03 -29.34 3.06
CA HIS A 67 14.01 -30.34 3.44
C HIS A 67 13.24 -31.60 3.82
N ASN A 68 13.47 -32.68 3.07
CA ASN A 68 13.02 -34.01 3.45
C ASN A 68 13.68 -34.37 4.78
N LEU A 69 12.97 -34.18 5.89
CA LEU A 69 13.29 -34.82 7.16
C LEU A 69 13.02 -36.31 6.96
N LYS A 70 14.04 -37.04 6.51
CA LYS A 70 14.00 -38.49 6.57
C LYS A 70 13.90 -38.87 8.04
N GLU A 71 12.82 -39.57 8.34
CA GLU A 71 12.47 -40.18 9.62
C GLU A 71 13.72 -40.89 10.20
N GLN A 72 14.02 -40.60 11.48
CA GLN A 72 14.88 -41.41 12.33
C GLN A 72 14.02 -42.15 13.34
#